data_AF-F8AZG0-F1
#
_entry.id   AF-F8AZG0-F1
#
_cell.length_a   1.000
_cell.length_b   1.000
_cell.length_c   1.000
_cell.angle_alpha   90.00
_cell.angle_beta   90.00
_cell.angle_gamma   90.00
#
_symmetry.space_group_name_H-M   'P 1'
#
loop_
_entity.id
_entity.type
_entity.pdbx_description
1 polymer ?
#
loop_
_entity_poly.entity_id
_entity_poly.type
_entity_poly.pdbx_seq_one_letter_code
_entity_poly.pdbx_strand_id
1 'polypeptide(L)'
;MTAGHGGDDGHAGASRGVARPSATADQNRQRSNGQHRDQALEWEQALERDQERKQGQERDLNGDREARARHPAGGWVALVGGGPGRPDLITVRGLELLRRADVVVVDRLAPRALLDDLQPEVEIVDAGKAPHGHNLTQEQINQVIVERARRGLGVVRLKGGDPFVFGRGGEEALACAAAGVPCEVVPGVTSATAVPALAGIPVTHRGITQDVTIVSGHVDPSHPGSTVDWDAVATGPGTIVVLMGIGTLERITAELIKRGRRASTPTAVIRDDGSGDQQVVTGPLADIPALVARAAIQPPAVIVIGDVVTIRNEVDTLRQKKS
;
A
#
# COMPACT_ATOMS: atom_id res chain seq x y z
N MET A 1 -12.23 100.42 9.08
CA MET A 1 -11.28 100.71 7.99
C MET A 1 -11.73 99.89 6.78
N THR A 2 -12.34 100.61 5.84
CA THR A 2 -12.67 100.35 4.41
C THR A 2 -12.76 98.91 3.88
N ALA A 3 -13.76 98.47 3.11
CA ALA A 3 -15.00 99.05 2.59
C ALA A 3 -15.80 97.89 1.91
N GLY A 4 -17.12 97.82 2.04
CA GLY A 4 -18.05 98.01 0.90
C GLY A 4 -19.26 97.09 1.09
N HIS A 5 -20.44 97.63 1.43
CA HIS A 5 -21.61 97.86 0.54
C HIS A 5 -22.14 96.55 -0.08
N GLY A 6 -23.32 96.05 0.29
CA GLY A 6 -24.65 96.63 0.07
C GLY A 6 -25.36 95.63 -0.87
N GLY A 7 -26.41 94.93 -0.47
CA GLY A 7 -27.77 95.44 -0.44
C GLY A 7 -28.48 94.98 -1.73
N ASP A 8 -29.55 94.21 -1.56
CA ASP A 8 -30.89 94.47 -2.12
C ASP A 8 -31.62 93.27 -2.74
N ASP A 9 -32.93 93.33 -2.52
CA ASP A 9 -34.01 92.35 -2.62
C ASP A 9 -34.43 91.98 -4.06
N GLY A 10 -35.22 90.91 -4.21
CA GLY A 10 -35.86 90.62 -5.51
C GLY A 10 -36.64 89.31 -5.68
N HIS A 11 -37.79 89.23 -5.02
CA HIS A 11 -39.09 88.63 -5.46
C HIS A 11 -39.26 87.39 -6.37
N ALA A 12 -40.18 86.54 -5.87
CA ALA A 12 -41.37 85.97 -6.53
C ALA A 12 -41.31 84.62 -7.28
N GLY A 13 -42.06 83.66 -6.71
CA GLY A 13 -43.15 82.96 -7.40
C GLY A 13 -42.84 81.65 -8.11
N ALA A 14 -43.32 80.53 -7.55
CA ALA A 14 -44.26 79.62 -8.22
C ALA A 14 -44.45 78.32 -7.42
N SER A 15 -45.70 77.87 -7.40
CA SER A 15 -46.19 76.61 -6.86
C SER A 15 -45.54 75.38 -7.51
N ARG A 16 -45.46 74.27 -6.77
CA ARG A 16 -45.87 72.91 -7.21
C ARG A 16 -45.51 71.82 -6.19
N GLY A 17 -46.49 70.95 -5.96
CA GLY A 17 -46.28 69.50 -6.03
C GLY A 17 -45.64 68.81 -4.84
N VAL A 18 -46.47 68.20 -4.00
CA VAL A 18 -46.10 67.10 -3.10
C VAL A 18 -45.52 65.96 -3.94
N ALA A 19 -44.20 65.77 -3.90
CA ALA A 19 -43.52 64.64 -4.54
C ALA A 19 -43.42 63.48 -3.55
N ARG A 20 -43.93 62.31 -3.98
CA ARG A 20 -43.76 61.01 -3.31
C ARG A 20 -42.27 60.69 -3.10
N PRO A 21 -41.88 60.00 -2.01
CA PRO A 21 -40.50 59.57 -1.84
C PRO A 21 -40.10 58.65 -3.01
N SER A 22 -38.97 58.96 -3.64
CA SER A 22 -38.43 58.18 -4.75
C SER A 22 -37.95 56.82 -4.25
N ALA A 23 -38.21 55.78 -5.04
CA ALA A 23 -37.81 54.38 -4.79
C ALA A 23 -36.30 54.15 -4.60
N THR A 24 -35.48 55.18 -4.78
CA THR A 24 -34.02 55.15 -4.66
C THR A 24 -33.49 55.23 -3.22
N ALA A 25 -34.22 55.83 -2.28
CA ALA A 25 -33.74 55.96 -0.89
C ALA A 25 -33.89 54.65 -0.09
N ASP A 26 -34.95 53.89 -0.36
CA ASP A 26 -35.23 52.61 0.31
C ASP A 26 -34.33 51.47 -0.22
N GLN A 27 -34.02 51.51 -1.52
CA GLN A 27 -33.05 50.59 -2.15
C GLN A 27 -31.62 50.77 -1.63
N ASN A 28 -31.20 52.00 -1.29
CA ASN A 28 -29.86 52.23 -0.73
C ASN A 28 -29.73 51.75 0.72
N ARG A 29 -30.77 51.86 1.55
CA ARG A 29 -30.79 51.29 2.90
C ARG A 29 -30.81 49.77 2.91
N GLN A 30 -31.58 49.16 2.01
CA GLN A 30 -31.61 47.69 1.85
C GLN A 30 -30.26 47.12 1.34
N ARG A 31 -29.57 47.85 0.44
CA ARG A 31 -28.23 47.45 -0.05
C ARG A 31 -27.14 47.57 1.03
N SER A 32 -27.15 48.65 1.83
CA SER A 32 -26.21 48.82 2.94
C SER A 32 -26.41 47.75 4.03
N ASN A 33 -27.65 47.45 4.42
CA ASN A 33 -27.94 46.39 5.40
C ASN A 33 -27.63 44.97 4.86
N GLY A 34 -27.76 44.74 3.56
CA GLY A 34 -27.33 43.49 2.90
C GLY A 34 -25.82 43.30 2.95
N GLN A 35 -25.05 44.33 2.58
CA GLN A 35 -23.58 44.30 2.62
C GLN A 35 -23.01 44.09 4.03
N HIS A 36 -23.63 44.68 5.06
CA HIS A 36 -23.22 44.44 6.46
C HIS A 36 -23.55 43.02 6.94
N ARG A 37 -24.64 42.42 6.46
CA ARG A 37 -24.98 41.01 6.76
C ARG A 37 -24.07 40.03 6.04
N ASP A 38 -23.75 40.29 4.78
CA ASP A 38 -22.85 39.45 3.99
C ASP A 38 -21.43 39.45 4.57
N GLN A 39 -20.94 40.62 5.01
CA GLN A 39 -19.67 40.70 5.75
C GLN A 39 -19.73 39.91 7.06
N ALA A 40 -20.79 40.05 7.86
CA ALA A 40 -20.91 39.32 9.12
C ALA A 40 -20.87 37.79 8.94
N LEU A 41 -21.53 37.26 7.90
CA LEU A 41 -21.48 35.83 7.54
C LEU A 41 -20.08 35.39 7.10
N GLU A 42 -19.35 36.20 6.33
CA GLU A 42 -17.97 35.88 5.95
C GLU A 42 -17.02 35.86 7.16
N TRP A 43 -17.21 36.77 8.11
CA TRP A 43 -16.45 36.82 9.36
C TRP A 43 -16.75 35.62 10.26
N GLU A 44 -18.01 35.19 10.40
CA GLU A 44 -18.39 33.99 11.16
C GLU A 44 -17.78 32.71 10.55
N GLN A 45 -17.88 32.54 9.24
CA GLN A 45 -17.25 31.40 8.54
C GLN A 45 -15.72 31.41 8.66
N ALA A 46 -15.09 32.58 8.72
CA ALA A 46 -13.65 32.71 8.94
C ALA A 46 -13.24 32.29 10.36
N LEU A 47 -14.06 32.60 11.36
CA LEU A 47 -13.86 32.20 12.76
C LEU A 47 -14.06 30.70 12.95
N GLU A 48 -15.07 30.10 12.30
CA GLU A 48 -15.27 28.64 12.31
C GLU A 48 -14.07 27.91 11.71
N ARG A 49 -13.56 28.36 10.55
CA ARG A 49 -12.35 27.80 9.94
C ARG A 49 -11.12 27.93 10.83
N ASP A 50 -10.96 29.05 11.54
CA ASP A 50 -9.84 29.26 12.47
C ASP A 50 -9.97 28.37 13.73
N GLN A 51 -11.19 28.16 14.24
CA GLN A 51 -11.46 27.23 15.32
C GLN A 51 -11.20 25.77 14.93
N GLU A 52 -11.65 25.34 13.74
CA GLU A 52 -11.35 24.00 13.21
C GLU A 52 -9.84 23.79 13.04
N ARG A 53 -9.12 24.81 12.54
CA ARG A 53 -7.66 24.74 12.38
C ARG A 53 -6.95 24.63 13.73
N LYS A 54 -7.40 25.38 14.74
CA LYS A 54 -6.87 25.33 16.10
C LYS A 54 -7.15 23.98 16.79
N GLN A 55 -8.36 23.44 16.63
CA GLN A 55 -8.72 22.12 17.16
C GLN A 55 -7.94 20.99 16.49
N GLY A 56 -7.70 21.07 15.17
CA GLY A 56 -6.81 20.16 14.46
C GLY A 56 -5.38 20.22 15.01
N GLN A 57 -4.85 21.43 15.18
CA GLN A 57 -3.51 21.65 15.74
C GLN A 57 -3.37 21.10 17.18
N GLU A 58 -4.36 21.30 18.05
CA GLU A 58 -4.33 20.78 19.43
C GLU A 58 -4.40 19.25 19.48
N ARG A 59 -5.20 18.62 18.61
CA ARG A 59 -5.25 17.15 18.50
C ARG A 59 -3.93 16.57 18.02
N ASP A 60 -3.31 17.19 17.02
CA ASP A 60 -2.00 16.79 16.51
C ASP A 60 -0.92 16.91 17.59
N LEU A 61 -0.91 18.01 18.34
CA LEU A 61 0.04 18.24 19.43
C LEU A 61 -0.14 17.26 20.60
N ASN A 62 -1.37 16.87 20.92
CA ASN A 62 -1.64 15.91 21.99
C ASN A 62 -1.26 14.48 21.56
N GLY A 63 -1.54 14.11 20.30
CA GLY A 63 -1.07 12.86 19.71
C GLY A 63 0.46 12.76 19.68
N ASP A 64 1.15 13.83 19.31
CA ASP A 64 2.62 13.88 19.28
C ASP A 64 3.22 13.74 20.71
N ARG A 65 2.53 14.21 21.75
CA ARG A 65 2.94 14.04 23.16
C ARG A 65 2.77 12.60 23.64
N GLU A 66 1.64 11.98 23.35
CA GLU A 66 1.37 10.58 23.72
C GLU A 66 2.30 9.60 22.99
N ALA A 67 2.61 9.86 21.72
CA ALA A 67 3.59 9.11 20.94
C ALA A 67 5.00 9.17 21.56
N ARG A 68 5.47 10.37 21.90
CA ARG A 68 6.76 10.58 22.59
C ARG A 68 6.84 9.90 23.95
N ALA A 69 5.72 9.77 24.66
CA ALA A 69 5.66 9.04 25.93
C ALA A 69 5.79 7.52 25.74
N ARG A 70 5.26 6.97 24.64
CA ARG A 70 5.41 5.54 24.30
C ARG A 70 6.82 5.18 23.83
N HIS A 71 7.52 6.14 23.20
CA HIS A 71 8.86 5.93 22.64
C HIS A 71 9.86 7.01 23.08
N PRO A 72 10.44 6.90 24.29
CA PRO A 72 11.35 7.90 24.85
C PRO A 72 12.66 8.05 24.07
N ALA A 73 13.00 7.11 23.18
CA ALA A 73 14.17 7.17 22.29
C ALA A 73 13.90 7.84 20.93
N GLY A 74 12.68 8.36 20.69
CA GLY A 74 12.24 8.86 19.39
C GLY A 74 11.53 7.80 18.54
N GLY A 75 11.07 8.21 17.35
CA GLY A 75 10.32 7.33 16.44
C GLY A 75 11.22 6.37 15.68
N TRP A 76 10.63 5.29 15.19
CA TRP A 76 11.34 4.18 14.56
C TRP A 76 10.49 3.57 13.44
N VAL A 77 11.15 2.89 12.51
CA VAL A 77 10.51 2.09 11.46
C VAL A 77 10.91 0.62 11.62
N ALA A 78 9.97 -0.29 11.42
CA ALA A 78 10.26 -1.70 11.20
C ALA A 78 9.64 -2.18 9.90
N LEU A 79 10.47 -2.74 9.00
CA LEU A 79 10.02 -3.44 7.81
C LEU A 79 9.77 -4.90 8.19
N VAL A 80 8.51 -5.28 8.35
CA VAL A 80 8.13 -6.59 8.89
C VAL A 80 7.56 -7.48 7.80
N GLY A 81 8.20 -8.63 7.59
CA GLY A 81 7.63 -9.71 6.78
C GLY A 81 6.51 -10.43 7.50
N GLY A 82 5.29 -10.28 7.01
CA GLY A 82 4.08 -10.90 7.56
C GLY A 82 3.92 -12.38 7.21
N GLY A 83 4.72 -12.91 6.29
CA GLY A 83 4.56 -14.29 5.81
C GLY A 83 3.62 -14.42 4.60
N PRO A 84 3.35 -15.64 4.11
CA PRO A 84 2.76 -15.88 2.79
C PRO A 84 1.24 -15.65 2.72
N GLY A 85 0.56 -15.42 3.84
CA GLY A 85 -0.89 -15.20 3.88
C GLY A 85 -1.51 -15.59 5.21
N ARG A 86 -1.17 -16.77 5.75
CA ARG A 86 -1.65 -17.18 7.08
C ARG A 86 -1.02 -16.32 8.19
N PRO A 87 -1.79 -15.78 9.14
CA PRO A 87 -1.27 -14.91 10.20
C PRO A 87 -0.33 -15.63 11.17
N ASP A 88 -0.46 -16.95 11.35
CA ASP A 88 0.38 -17.76 12.24
C ASP A 88 1.78 -18.02 11.69
N LEU A 89 2.08 -17.58 10.46
CA LEU A 89 3.41 -17.66 9.85
C LEU A 89 4.22 -16.37 9.99
N ILE A 90 3.71 -15.37 10.70
CA ILE A 90 4.52 -14.23 11.14
C ILE A 90 5.59 -14.70 12.14
N THR A 91 6.74 -14.04 12.15
CA THR A 91 7.78 -14.30 13.15
C THR A 91 7.39 -13.71 14.51
N VAL A 92 7.92 -14.30 15.60
CA VAL A 92 7.73 -13.77 16.96
C VAL A 92 8.15 -12.30 17.05
N ARG A 93 9.27 -11.93 16.41
CA ARG A 93 9.76 -10.54 16.35
C ARG A 93 8.81 -9.63 15.59
N GLY A 94 8.27 -10.09 14.46
CA GLY A 94 7.30 -9.32 13.68
C GLY A 94 6.04 -9.02 14.48
N LEU A 95 5.51 -10.02 15.18
CA LEU A 95 4.33 -9.87 16.03
C LEU A 95 4.58 -8.95 17.23
N GLU A 96 5.76 -9.03 17.85
CA GLU A 96 6.15 -8.14 18.96
C GLU A 96 6.15 -6.67 18.52
N LEU A 97 6.76 -6.35 17.37
CA LEU A 97 6.82 -4.98 16.86
C LEU A 97 5.45 -4.49 16.39
N LEU A 98 4.65 -5.36 15.77
CA LEU A 98 3.29 -5.03 15.34
C LEU A 98 2.41 -4.58 16.53
N ARG A 99 2.52 -5.26 17.68
CA ARG A 99 1.82 -4.90 18.92
C ARG A 99 2.29 -3.60 19.56
N ARG A 100 3.49 -3.12 19.21
CA ARG A 100 4.11 -1.91 19.74
C ARG A 100 3.96 -0.71 18.79
N ALA A 101 3.41 -0.92 17.60
CA ALA A 101 3.30 0.11 16.59
C ALA A 101 2.27 1.17 16.99
N ASP A 102 2.59 2.43 16.70
CA ASP A 102 1.60 3.51 16.66
C ASP A 102 0.94 3.61 15.27
N VAL A 103 1.69 3.24 14.22
CA VAL A 103 1.24 3.28 12.83
C VAL A 103 1.60 1.98 12.13
N VAL A 104 0.64 1.38 11.41
CA VAL A 104 0.86 0.21 10.55
C VAL A 104 0.59 0.59 9.10
N VAL A 105 1.65 0.61 8.29
CA VAL A 105 1.57 0.78 6.83
C VAL A 105 1.49 -0.61 6.18
N VAL A 106 0.28 -1.04 5.84
CA VAL A 106 0.01 -2.41 5.37
C VAL A 106 0.08 -2.52 3.85
N ASP A 107 0.80 -3.56 3.37
CA ASP A 107 0.87 -3.88 1.95
C ASP A 107 -0.37 -4.62 1.45
N ARG A 108 -0.60 -4.59 0.13
CA ARG A 108 -1.71 -5.33 -0.48
C ARG A 108 -1.68 -6.83 -0.19
N LEU A 109 -0.48 -7.43 -0.17
CA LEU A 109 -0.30 -8.89 0.03
C LEU A 109 0.01 -9.28 1.49
N ALA A 110 0.01 -8.32 2.41
CA ALA A 110 0.23 -8.61 3.82
C ALA A 110 -0.97 -9.36 4.43
N PRO A 111 -0.76 -10.28 5.39
CA PRO A 111 -1.85 -10.96 6.10
C PRO A 111 -2.71 -9.98 6.89
N ARG A 112 -3.85 -9.58 6.32
CA ARG A 112 -4.71 -8.54 6.92
C ARG A 112 -5.34 -8.97 8.24
N ALA A 113 -5.49 -10.27 8.48
CA ALA A 113 -5.95 -10.81 9.76
C ALA A 113 -5.04 -10.41 10.94
N LEU A 114 -3.77 -10.05 10.68
CA LEU A 114 -2.88 -9.51 11.72
C LEU A 114 -3.28 -8.12 12.21
N LEU A 115 -4.12 -7.40 11.45
CA LEU A 115 -4.61 -6.07 11.82
C LEU A 115 -5.76 -6.15 12.84
N ASP A 116 -6.46 -7.28 12.90
CA ASP A 116 -7.64 -7.46 13.75
C ASP A 116 -7.30 -7.42 15.25
N ASP A 117 -6.05 -7.74 15.59
CA ASP A 117 -5.52 -7.77 16.97
C ASP A 117 -4.87 -6.44 17.40
N LEU A 118 -4.89 -5.40 16.56
CA LEU A 118 -4.28 -4.10 16.86
C LEU A 118 -5.13 -3.31 17.87
N GLN A 119 -4.45 -2.44 18.63
CA GLN A 119 -5.15 -1.52 19.52
C GLN A 119 -5.96 -0.50 18.69
N PRO A 120 -7.13 -0.04 19.16
CA PRO A 120 -7.99 0.89 18.42
C PRO A 120 -7.30 2.21 18.04
N GLU A 121 -6.29 2.61 18.80
CA GLU A 121 -5.54 3.86 18.59
C GLU A 121 -4.46 3.75 17.51
N VAL A 122 -4.18 2.54 16.99
CA VAL A 122 -3.18 2.32 15.95
C VAL A 122 -3.69 2.86 14.62
N GLU A 123 -2.93 3.77 14.02
CA GLU A 123 -3.23 4.28 12.68
C GLU A 123 -2.92 3.20 11.62
N ILE A 124 -3.92 2.81 10.83
CA ILE A 124 -3.71 1.88 9.71
C ILE A 124 -3.69 2.66 8.40
N VAL A 125 -2.57 2.58 7.68
CA VAL A 125 -2.41 3.16 6.33
C VAL A 125 -2.35 2.02 5.32
N ASP A 126 -3.35 1.95 4.43
CA ASP A 126 -3.37 0.96 3.36
C ASP A 126 -2.57 1.44 2.15
N ALA A 127 -1.40 0.82 1.91
CA ALA A 127 -0.57 1.15 0.75
C ALA A 127 -1.19 0.65 -0.58
N GLY A 128 -2.05 -0.36 -0.50
CA GLY A 128 -2.70 -1.01 -1.65
C GLY A 128 -4.07 -0.46 -2.01
N LYS A 129 -4.61 0.51 -1.26
CA LYS A 129 -5.86 1.25 -1.58
C LYS A 129 -5.80 2.64 -0.95
N ALA A 130 -5.43 3.68 -1.70
CA ALA A 130 -5.60 5.04 -1.20
C ALA A 130 -7.08 5.49 -1.28
N PRO A 131 -7.50 6.51 -0.50
CA PRO A 131 -8.89 6.97 -0.40
C PRO A 131 -9.55 7.41 -1.73
N HIS A 132 -8.78 7.55 -2.80
CA HIS A 132 -9.22 7.98 -4.13
C HIS A 132 -9.08 6.89 -5.21
N GLY A 133 -8.94 5.61 -4.80
CA GLY A 133 -8.91 4.46 -5.71
C GLY A 133 -7.57 4.19 -6.40
N HIS A 134 -6.55 5.01 -6.15
CA HIS A 134 -5.19 4.79 -6.63
C HIS A 134 -4.31 4.16 -5.54
N ASN A 135 -3.40 3.26 -5.90
CA ASN A 135 -2.41 2.72 -4.96
C ASN A 135 -1.38 3.80 -4.62
N LEU A 136 -0.84 3.79 -3.40
CA LEU A 136 0.30 4.65 -3.10
C LEU A 136 1.48 4.25 -3.99
N THR A 137 2.16 5.25 -4.55
CA THR A 137 3.44 5.00 -5.21
C THR A 137 4.49 4.62 -4.16
N GLN A 138 5.59 4.00 -4.58
CA GLN A 138 6.66 3.67 -3.64
C GLN A 138 7.22 4.90 -2.95
N GLU A 139 7.35 6.00 -3.70
CA GLU A 139 7.83 7.26 -3.15
C GLU A 139 6.88 7.79 -2.06
N GLN A 140 5.56 7.68 -2.27
CA GLN A 140 4.57 8.03 -1.25
C GLN A 140 4.63 7.10 -0.03
N ILE A 141 4.83 5.80 -0.23
CA ILE A 141 5.01 4.84 0.88
C ILE A 141 6.26 5.22 1.69
N ASN A 142 7.37 5.50 1.02
CA ASN A 142 8.63 5.90 1.64
C ASN A 142 8.46 7.20 2.45
N GLN A 143 7.74 8.19 1.90
CA GLN A 143 7.42 9.44 2.59
C GLN A 143 6.59 9.18 3.84
N VAL A 144 5.51 8.40 3.74
CA VAL A 144 4.64 8.09 4.88
C VAL A 144 5.42 7.46 6.03
N ILE A 145 6.24 6.43 5.77
CA ILE A 145 6.98 5.76 6.86
C ILE A 145 8.00 6.69 7.53
N VAL A 146 8.66 7.56 6.76
CA VAL A 146 9.66 8.51 7.27
C VAL A 146 8.99 9.64 8.05
N GLU A 147 7.92 10.23 7.51
CA GLU A 147 7.21 11.35 8.13
C GLU A 147 6.62 10.96 9.49
N ARG A 148 5.99 9.79 9.58
CA ARG A 148 5.42 9.30 10.84
C ARG A 148 6.51 9.03 11.88
N ALA A 149 7.61 8.39 11.49
CA ALA A 149 8.72 8.16 12.41
C ALA A 149 9.38 9.47 12.89
N ARG A 150 9.50 10.50 12.03
CA ARG A 150 10.04 11.82 12.43
C ARG A 150 9.17 12.55 13.45
N ARG A 151 7.88 12.23 13.54
CA ARG A 151 6.98 12.72 14.59
C ARG A 151 7.16 12.01 15.93
N GLY A 152 8.03 11.00 15.99
CA GLY A 152 8.27 10.22 17.20
C GLY A 152 7.47 8.92 17.27
N LEU A 153 6.75 8.55 16.21
CA LEU A 153 5.89 7.37 16.17
C LEU A 153 6.67 6.09 15.86
N GLY A 154 6.23 4.97 16.43
CA GLY A 154 6.65 3.63 16.03
C GLY A 154 5.88 3.15 14.81
N VAL A 155 6.58 2.97 13.69
CA VAL A 155 5.95 2.65 12.41
C VAL A 155 6.30 1.22 11.99
N VAL A 156 5.29 0.39 11.78
CA VAL A 156 5.46 -0.94 11.18
C VAL A 156 5.00 -0.92 9.73
N ARG A 157 5.94 -1.14 8.81
CA ARG A 157 5.66 -1.43 7.40
C ARG A 157 5.43 -2.93 7.27
N LEU A 158 4.16 -3.36 7.31
CA LEU A 158 3.79 -4.77 7.22
C LEU A 158 3.71 -5.21 5.76
N LYS A 159 4.54 -6.17 5.36
CA LYS A 159 4.72 -6.62 3.97
C LYS A 159 4.32 -8.09 3.84
N GLY A 160 3.78 -8.47 2.68
CA GLY A 160 3.55 -9.88 2.36
C GLY A 160 4.87 -10.62 2.14
N GLY A 161 4.96 -11.87 2.59
CA GLY A 161 6.16 -12.70 2.48
C GLY A 161 7.33 -12.15 3.29
N ASP A 162 8.44 -11.88 2.60
CA ASP A 162 9.68 -11.32 3.17
C ASP A 162 9.95 -9.92 2.59
N PRO A 163 10.41 -8.94 3.39
CA PRO A 163 10.65 -7.58 2.90
C PRO A 163 11.61 -7.47 1.71
N PHE A 164 12.61 -8.36 1.63
CA PHE A 164 13.71 -8.28 0.68
C PHE A 164 13.59 -9.27 -0.49
N VAL A 165 12.60 -10.17 -0.49
CA VAL A 165 12.31 -11.05 -1.65
C VAL A 165 11.22 -10.41 -2.52
N PHE A 166 11.64 -9.62 -3.52
CA PHE A 166 10.77 -8.85 -4.43
C PHE A 166 9.75 -7.93 -3.73
N GLY A 167 9.95 -7.64 -2.44
CA GLY A 167 9.07 -6.81 -1.62
C GLY A 167 9.40 -5.31 -1.67
N ARG A 168 10.49 -4.90 -2.32
CA ARG A 168 10.98 -3.50 -2.35
C ARG A 168 11.40 -2.93 -0.96
N GLY A 169 11.60 -3.79 0.04
CA GLY A 169 12.05 -3.34 1.36
C GLY A 169 13.41 -2.64 1.34
N GLY A 170 14.27 -2.95 0.36
CA GLY A 170 15.54 -2.23 0.20
C GLY A 170 15.36 -0.74 -0.12
N GLU A 171 14.37 -0.39 -0.95
CA GLU A 171 14.05 1.01 -1.28
C GLU A 171 13.52 1.75 -0.04
N GLU A 172 12.65 1.10 0.73
CA GLU A 172 12.07 1.64 1.98
C GLU A 172 13.16 1.84 3.05
N ALA A 173 14.08 0.87 3.21
CA ALA A 173 15.19 0.98 4.14
C ALA A 173 16.17 2.10 3.75
N LEU A 174 16.46 2.27 2.46
CA LEU A 174 17.29 3.37 1.96
C LEU A 174 16.65 4.73 2.23
N ALA A 175 15.33 4.85 2.09
CA ALA A 175 14.61 6.08 2.44
C ALA A 175 14.74 6.42 3.93
N CYS A 176 14.59 5.43 4.82
CA CYS A 176 14.82 5.62 6.25
C CYS A 176 16.27 6.05 6.56
N ALA A 177 17.25 5.38 5.95
CA ALA A 177 18.66 5.71 6.12
C ALA A 177 18.98 7.14 5.68
N ALA A 178 18.51 7.55 4.50
CA ALA A 178 18.65 8.91 3.99
C ALA A 178 18.00 9.96 4.90
N ALA A 179 16.92 9.58 5.58
CA ALA A 179 16.18 10.45 6.50
C ALA A 179 16.74 10.49 7.93
N GLY A 180 17.73 9.65 8.26
CA GLY A 180 18.27 9.50 9.62
C GLY A 180 17.30 8.82 10.60
N VAL A 181 16.33 8.04 10.08
CA VAL A 181 15.33 7.35 10.89
C VAL A 181 15.81 5.94 11.24
N PRO A 182 15.85 5.54 12.52
CA PRO A 182 16.15 4.17 12.92
C PRO A 182 15.20 3.18 12.24
N CYS A 183 15.74 2.20 11.53
CA CYS A 183 14.97 1.22 10.76
C CYS A 183 15.46 -0.20 11.03
N GLU A 184 14.57 -1.07 11.50
CA GLU A 184 14.81 -2.49 11.67
C GLU A 184 14.17 -3.28 10.52
N VAL A 185 14.89 -4.27 9.99
CA VAL A 185 14.32 -5.23 9.03
C VAL A 185 14.07 -6.54 9.74
N VAL A 186 12.81 -6.96 9.78
CA VAL A 186 12.39 -8.24 10.36
C VAL A 186 12.05 -9.20 9.23
N PRO A 187 12.87 -10.26 9.00
CA PRO A 187 12.62 -11.24 7.97
C PRO A 187 11.25 -11.92 8.13
N GLY A 188 10.68 -12.29 6.99
CA GLY A 188 9.43 -13.04 6.93
C GLY A 188 9.58 -14.37 6.23
N VAL A 189 8.59 -15.23 6.43
CA VAL A 189 8.50 -16.50 5.71
C VAL A 189 8.09 -16.20 4.26
N THR A 190 9.02 -16.29 3.31
CA THR A 190 8.76 -15.97 1.90
C THR A 190 7.79 -16.96 1.24
N SER A 191 6.90 -16.46 0.39
CA SER A 191 5.97 -17.28 -0.40
C SER A 191 6.71 -18.24 -1.35
N ALA A 192 7.94 -17.90 -1.77
CA ALA A 192 8.76 -18.76 -2.63
C ALA A 192 9.06 -20.14 -2.02
N THR A 193 9.06 -20.26 -0.69
CA THR A 193 9.31 -21.54 -0.01
C THR A 193 8.09 -22.06 0.72
N ALA A 194 7.32 -21.16 1.34
CA ALA A 194 6.20 -21.57 2.17
C ALA A 194 4.97 -22.02 1.38
N VAL A 195 4.64 -21.36 0.27
CA VAL A 195 3.48 -21.76 -0.54
C VAL A 195 3.70 -23.16 -1.14
N PRO A 196 4.86 -23.50 -1.73
CA PRO A 196 5.19 -24.87 -2.11
C PRO A 196 5.11 -25.85 -0.93
N ALA A 197 5.72 -25.51 0.21
CA ALA A 197 5.74 -26.40 1.38
C ALA A 197 4.34 -26.71 1.91
N LEU A 198 3.45 -25.70 1.98
CA LEU A 198 2.06 -25.87 2.39
C LEU A 198 1.28 -26.76 1.40
N ALA A 199 1.63 -26.71 0.11
CA ALA A 199 1.10 -27.60 -0.94
C ALA A 199 1.79 -28.99 -1.00
N GLY A 200 2.72 -29.30 -0.09
CA GLY A 200 3.44 -30.57 -0.05
C GLY A 200 4.56 -30.71 -1.09
N ILE A 201 5.02 -29.60 -1.68
CA ILE A 201 6.10 -29.56 -2.66
C ILE A 201 7.34 -28.92 -2.00
N PRO A 202 8.41 -29.68 -1.75
CA PRO A 202 9.66 -29.08 -1.30
C PRO A 202 10.35 -28.34 -2.45
N VAL A 203 11.09 -27.27 -2.15
CA VAL A 203 11.85 -26.54 -3.19
C VAL A 203 13.19 -27.22 -3.52
N THR A 204 13.69 -28.06 -2.62
CA THR A 204 14.87 -28.91 -2.81
C THR A 204 14.60 -30.31 -2.28
N HIS A 205 15.24 -31.32 -2.84
CA HIS A 205 15.11 -32.69 -2.35
C HIS A 205 16.36 -33.49 -2.70
N ARG A 206 16.91 -34.23 -1.73
CA ARG A 206 18.09 -35.08 -1.95
C ARG A 206 17.77 -36.12 -3.03
N GLY A 207 18.67 -36.27 -3.99
CA GLY A 207 18.47 -37.17 -5.13
C GLY A 207 17.59 -36.59 -6.26
N ILE A 208 17.07 -35.36 -6.09
CA ILE A 208 16.38 -34.62 -7.16
C ILE A 208 17.18 -33.37 -7.54
N THR A 209 17.42 -32.47 -6.58
CA THR A 209 18.16 -31.22 -6.82
C THR A 209 18.77 -30.67 -5.54
N GLN A 210 19.90 -29.98 -5.70
CA GLN A 210 20.64 -29.30 -4.63
C GLN A 210 20.60 -27.77 -4.75
N ASP A 211 19.90 -27.25 -5.76
CA ASP A 211 19.87 -25.84 -6.11
C ASP A 211 18.43 -25.38 -6.38
N VAL A 212 18.16 -24.13 -6.01
CA VAL A 212 16.88 -23.46 -6.26
C VAL A 212 17.13 -22.06 -6.76
N THR A 213 16.41 -21.68 -7.81
CA THR A 213 16.47 -20.34 -8.39
C THR A 213 15.12 -19.66 -8.26
N ILE A 214 15.10 -18.54 -7.53
CA ILE A 214 13.88 -17.74 -7.31
C ILE A 214 13.92 -16.53 -8.25
N VAL A 215 12.92 -16.41 -9.12
CA VAL A 215 12.84 -15.33 -10.12
C VAL A 215 11.49 -14.62 -10.06
N SER A 216 11.48 -13.36 -10.50
CA SER A 216 10.26 -12.62 -10.77
C SER A 216 9.84 -12.86 -12.22
N GLY A 217 8.61 -13.29 -12.43
CA GLY A 217 7.97 -13.38 -13.73
C GLY A 217 7.25 -12.10 -14.16
N HIS A 218 7.36 -11.00 -13.39
CA HIS A 218 6.64 -9.77 -13.69
C HIS A 218 7.06 -9.16 -15.04
N VAL A 219 8.37 -9.22 -15.34
CA VAL A 219 8.92 -8.83 -16.64
C VAL A 219 9.08 -10.09 -17.48
N ASP A 220 8.57 -10.04 -18.69
CA ASP A 220 8.64 -11.16 -19.61
C ASP A 220 10.10 -11.57 -19.93
N PRO A 221 10.40 -12.89 -20.06
CA PRO A 221 11.75 -13.37 -20.37
C PRO A 221 12.37 -12.87 -21.67
N SER A 222 11.55 -12.56 -22.67
CA SER A 222 12.02 -12.06 -23.96
C SER A 222 12.14 -10.53 -23.99
N HIS A 223 11.78 -9.84 -22.91
CA HIS A 223 11.80 -8.38 -22.87
C HIS A 223 13.24 -7.87 -22.69
N PRO A 224 13.69 -6.84 -23.43
CA PRO A 224 15.06 -6.30 -23.30
C PRO A 224 15.41 -5.78 -21.89
N GLY A 225 14.40 -5.39 -21.12
CA GLY A 225 14.55 -4.97 -19.72
C GLY A 225 14.56 -6.12 -18.71
N SER A 226 14.48 -7.38 -19.13
CA SER A 226 14.64 -8.53 -18.24
C SER A 226 16.11 -8.67 -17.89
N THR A 227 16.42 -8.65 -16.59
CA THR A 227 17.80 -8.77 -16.09
C THR A 227 18.17 -10.20 -15.70
N VAL A 228 17.23 -11.14 -15.81
CA VAL A 228 17.44 -12.55 -15.47
C VAL A 228 18.13 -13.25 -16.65
N ASP A 229 19.18 -14.02 -16.35
CA ASP A 229 19.81 -14.93 -17.32
C ASP A 229 18.92 -16.15 -17.55
N TRP A 230 17.97 -16.02 -18.47
CA TRP A 230 17.01 -17.07 -18.79
C TRP A 230 17.64 -18.29 -19.46
N ASP A 231 18.81 -18.14 -20.09
CA ASP A 231 19.53 -19.27 -20.68
C ASP A 231 20.12 -20.17 -19.58
N ALA A 232 20.73 -19.58 -18.56
CA ALA A 232 21.20 -20.31 -17.39
C ALA A 232 20.04 -20.92 -16.59
N VAL A 233 18.94 -20.17 -16.39
CA VAL A 233 17.76 -20.65 -15.65
C VAL A 233 17.10 -21.85 -16.37
N ALA A 234 16.99 -21.81 -17.69
CA ALA A 234 16.36 -22.90 -18.46
C ALA A 234 17.20 -24.18 -18.48
N THR A 235 18.52 -24.05 -18.57
CA THR A 235 19.44 -25.18 -18.73
C THR A 235 19.92 -25.78 -17.41
N GLY A 236 19.84 -25.04 -16.31
CA GLY A 236 20.21 -25.53 -14.98
C GLY A 236 19.33 -26.72 -14.52
N PRO A 237 19.88 -27.69 -13.76
CA PRO A 237 19.13 -28.86 -13.29
C PRO A 237 18.17 -28.55 -12.13
N GLY A 238 18.29 -27.35 -11.52
CA GLY A 238 17.59 -26.95 -10.31
C GLY A 238 16.08 -26.78 -10.40
N THR A 239 15.47 -26.62 -9.23
CA THR A 239 14.09 -26.12 -9.11
C THR A 239 14.05 -24.64 -9.45
N ILE A 240 13.09 -24.24 -10.30
CA ILE A 240 12.80 -22.83 -10.54
C ILE A 240 11.52 -22.47 -9.79
N VAL A 241 11.57 -21.44 -8.96
CA VAL A 241 10.40 -20.85 -8.32
C VAL A 241 10.16 -19.48 -8.93
N VAL A 242 9.01 -19.31 -9.58
CA VAL A 242 8.62 -18.04 -10.20
C VAL A 242 7.55 -17.36 -9.36
N LEU A 243 7.85 -16.14 -8.91
CA LEU A 243 6.90 -15.25 -8.26
C LEU A 243 6.35 -14.25 -9.27
N MET A 244 5.09 -13.81 -9.08
CA MET A 244 4.46 -12.80 -9.96
C MET A 244 4.39 -13.20 -11.44
N GLY A 245 4.34 -14.50 -11.75
CA GLY A 245 4.43 -15.02 -13.12
C GLY A 245 3.11 -15.42 -13.77
N ILE A 246 1.95 -15.28 -13.10
CA ILE A 246 0.66 -15.76 -13.67
C ILE A 246 0.31 -15.06 -14.98
N GLY A 247 0.43 -13.74 -15.04
CA GLY A 247 0.12 -12.98 -16.26
C GLY A 247 1.06 -13.23 -17.43
N THR A 248 2.21 -13.85 -17.18
CA THR A 248 3.28 -14.13 -18.16
C THR A 248 3.56 -15.62 -18.30
N LEU A 249 2.75 -16.49 -17.69
CA LEU A 249 3.01 -17.92 -17.54
C LEU A 249 3.25 -18.59 -18.90
N GLU A 250 2.37 -18.36 -19.87
CA GLU A 250 2.51 -18.93 -21.22
C GLU A 250 3.87 -18.59 -21.85
N ARG A 251 4.27 -17.32 -21.79
CA ARG A 251 5.54 -16.84 -22.33
C ARG A 251 6.73 -17.40 -21.56
N ILE A 252 6.67 -17.45 -20.23
CA ILE A 252 7.71 -18.07 -19.39
C ILE A 252 7.92 -19.53 -19.78
N THR A 253 6.86 -20.32 -19.89
CA THR A 253 6.97 -21.73 -20.25
C THR A 253 7.53 -21.94 -21.66
N ALA A 254 7.07 -21.16 -22.64
CA ALA A 254 7.56 -21.23 -24.02
C ALA A 254 9.05 -20.87 -24.11
N GLU A 255 9.46 -19.80 -23.42
CA GLU A 255 10.83 -19.31 -23.44
C GLU A 255 11.80 -20.25 -22.70
N LEU A 256 11.37 -20.90 -21.61
CA LEU A 256 12.16 -21.95 -20.94
C LEU A 256 12.33 -23.19 -21.83
N ILE A 257 11.27 -23.64 -22.50
CA ILE A 257 11.32 -24.80 -23.40
C ILE A 257 12.24 -24.52 -24.59
N LYS A 258 12.08 -23.34 -25.22
CA LYS A 258 12.90 -22.88 -26.32
C LYS A 258 14.40 -22.86 -25.98
N ARG A 259 14.74 -22.55 -24.73
CA ARG A 259 16.13 -22.50 -24.22
C ARG A 259 16.66 -23.84 -23.70
N GLY A 260 15.89 -24.92 -23.80
CA GLY A 260 16.36 -26.27 -23.52
C GLY A 260 15.75 -26.95 -22.29
N ARG A 261 14.82 -26.32 -21.58
CA ARG A 261 14.05 -27.01 -20.53
C ARG A 261 13.14 -28.05 -21.18
N ARG A 262 13.07 -29.27 -20.63
CA ARG A 262 12.19 -30.32 -21.17
C ARG A 262 10.71 -29.88 -21.07
N ALA A 263 9.97 -30.00 -22.17
CA ALA A 263 8.52 -29.77 -22.20
C ALA A 263 7.75 -30.63 -21.17
N SER A 264 8.28 -31.81 -20.86
CA SER A 264 7.73 -32.74 -19.86
C SER A 264 8.12 -32.43 -18.41
N THR A 265 8.86 -31.35 -18.15
CA THR A 265 9.30 -31.01 -16.78
C THR A 265 8.08 -30.83 -15.87
N PRO A 266 7.98 -31.55 -14.75
CA PRO A 266 6.89 -31.38 -13.80
C PRO A 266 6.80 -29.93 -13.31
N THR A 267 5.59 -29.37 -13.36
CA THR A 267 5.33 -28.00 -12.96
C THR A 267 4.08 -27.93 -12.10
N ALA A 268 4.12 -27.09 -11.07
CA ALA A 268 2.99 -26.78 -10.21
C ALA A 268 2.72 -25.27 -10.23
N VAL A 269 1.44 -24.89 -10.18
CA VAL A 269 0.98 -23.53 -9.91
C VAL A 269 0.07 -23.58 -8.70
N ILE A 270 0.44 -22.81 -7.68
CA ILE A 270 -0.16 -22.86 -6.35
C ILE A 270 -0.68 -21.48 -6.00
N ARG A 271 -2.00 -21.36 -5.87
CA ARG A 271 -2.64 -20.17 -5.29
C ARG A 271 -2.92 -20.45 -3.83
N ASP A 272 -2.40 -19.59 -2.97
CA ASP A 272 -2.66 -19.57 -1.54
C ASP A 272 -2.65 -18.12 -1.09
N ASP A 273 -3.81 -17.62 -0.65
CA ASP A 273 -3.99 -16.26 -0.13
C ASP A 273 -4.19 -16.28 1.40
N GLY A 274 -3.94 -17.42 2.06
CA GLY A 274 -4.13 -17.59 3.50
C GLY A 274 -5.58 -17.77 3.94
N SER A 275 -6.56 -17.76 3.03
CA SER A 275 -7.99 -17.95 3.36
C SER A 275 -8.41 -19.40 3.63
N GLY A 276 -7.50 -20.36 3.40
CA GLY A 276 -7.79 -21.79 3.46
C GLY A 276 -8.26 -22.41 2.15
N ASP A 277 -8.61 -21.60 1.13
CA ASP A 277 -8.94 -22.05 -0.23
C ASP A 277 -7.68 -22.19 -1.10
N GLN A 278 -6.77 -23.07 -0.70
CA GLN A 278 -5.56 -23.34 -1.48
C GLN A 278 -5.89 -24.13 -2.75
N GLN A 279 -5.48 -23.63 -3.91
CA GLN A 279 -5.65 -24.30 -5.20
C GLN A 279 -4.29 -24.70 -5.77
N VAL A 280 -4.17 -25.96 -6.20
CA VAL A 280 -2.94 -26.50 -6.78
C VAL A 280 -3.24 -27.14 -8.13
N VAL A 281 -2.59 -26.65 -9.18
CA VAL A 281 -2.62 -27.23 -10.53
C VAL A 281 -1.24 -27.79 -10.85
N THR A 282 -1.18 -29.05 -11.26
CA THR A 282 0.08 -29.72 -11.65
C THR A 282 -0.02 -30.26 -13.06
N GLY A 283 1.10 -30.25 -13.80
CA GLY A 283 1.20 -30.84 -15.13
C GLY A 283 2.57 -30.65 -15.76
N PRO A 284 2.79 -31.18 -16.96
CA PRO A 284 3.97 -30.89 -17.76
C PRO A 284 4.13 -29.39 -18.04
N LEU A 285 5.37 -28.91 -18.12
CA LEU A 285 5.70 -27.50 -18.41
C LEU A 285 5.02 -26.97 -19.67
N ALA A 286 4.87 -27.80 -20.72
CA ALA A 286 4.20 -27.39 -21.96
C ALA A 286 2.67 -27.23 -21.80
N ASP A 287 2.06 -27.98 -20.88
CA ASP A 287 0.60 -28.03 -20.73
C ASP A 287 0.07 -27.13 -19.60
N ILE A 288 0.97 -26.73 -18.68
CA ILE A 288 0.59 -26.00 -17.47
C ILE A 288 -0.17 -24.69 -17.75
N PRO A 289 0.13 -23.87 -18.79
CA PRO A 289 -0.64 -22.65 -19.03
C PRO A 289 -2.11 -22.94 -19.31
N ALA A 290 -2.39 -23.95 -20.14
CA ALA A 290 -3.76 -24.35 -20.48
C ALA A 290 -4.51 -24.95 -19.27
N LEU A 291 -3.82 -25.74 -18.45
CA LEU A 291 -4.38 -26.29 -17.20
C LEU A 291 -4.76 -25.18 -16.21
N VAL A 292 -3.89 -24.20 -16.02
CA VAL A 292 -4.09 -23.04 -15.14
C VAL A 292 -5.24 -22.17 -15.63
N ALA A 293 -5.32 -21.92 -16.93
CA ALA A 293 -6.43 -21.18 -17.53
C ALA A 293 -7.78 -21.88 -17.33
N ARG A 294 -7.85 -23.20 -17.52
CA ARG A 294 -9.07 -24.00 -17.27
C ARG A 294 -9.50 -23.99 -15.80
N ALA A 295 -8.53 -23.99 -14.87
CA ALA A 295 -8.79 -23.91 -13.44
C ALA A 295 -9.06 -22.47 -12.95
N ALA A 296 -8.98 -21.47 -13.84
CA ALA A 296 -9.19 -20.06 -13.55
C ALA A 296 -8.33 -19.52 -12.38
N ILE A 297 -7.12 -20.05 -12.19
CA ILE A 297 -6.21 -19.62 -11.12
C ILE A 297 -5.87 -18.14 -11.26
N GLN A 298 -6.12 -17.38 -10.21
CA GLN A 298 -5.83 -15.94 -10.14
C GLN A 298 -4.57 -15.66 -9.28
N PRO A 299 -3.91 -14.50 -9.48
CA PRO A 299 -2.92 -14.02 -8.53
C PRO A 299 -3.54 -13.76 -7.14
N PRO A 300 -2.76 -13.87 -6.05
CA PRO A 300 -1.35 -14.27 -6.01
C PRO A 300 -1.16 -15.78 -6.13
N ALA A 301 -0.15 -16.21 -6.90
CA ALA A 301 0.21 -17.62 -7.01
C ALA A 301 1.72 -17.79 -7.25
N VAL A 302 2.23 -18.95 -6.85
CA VAL A 302 3.63 -19.37 -6.98
C VAL A 302 3.72 -20.50 -7.99
N ILE A 303 4.66 -20.38 -8.94
CA ILE A 303 4.93 -21.42 -9.93
C ILE A 303 6.21 -22.14 -9.53
N VAL A 304 6.19 -23.47 -9.50
CA VAL A 304 7.34 -24.32 -9.21
C VAL A 304 7.60 -25.23 -10.39
N ILE A 305 8.78 -25.15 -11.01
CA ILE A 305 9.16 -25.93 -12.19
C ILE A 305 10.37 -26.81 -11.83
N GLY A 306 10.17 -28.12 -11.82
CA GLY A 306 11.22 -29.09 -11.52
C GLY A 306 10.66 -30.41 -10.99
N ASP A 307 11.50 -31.43 -11.00
CA ASP A 307 11.10 -32.78 -10.63
C ASP A 307 10.66 -32.90 -9.14
N VAL A 308 10.97 -31.91 -8.29
CA VAL A 308 10.47 -31.82 -6.90
C VAL A 308 8.94 -31.79 -6.79
N VAL A 309 8.24 -31.37 -7.86
CA VAL A 309 6.77 -31.36 -7.91
C VAL A 309 6.20 -32.79 -7.75
N THR A 310 6.96 -33.81 -8.15
CA THR A 310 6.52 -35.22 -8.05
C THR A 310 6.35 -35.70 -6.61
N ILE A 311 7.09 -35.10 -5.66
CA ILE A 311 7.03 -35.44 -4.22
C ILE A 311 5.63 -35.20 -3.63
N ARG A 312 4.88 -34.24 -4.19
CA ARG A 312 3.53 -33.91 -3.72
C ARG A 312 2.62 -35.14 -3.63
N ASN A 313 2.69 -36.03 -4.61
CA ASN A 313 1.82 -37.21 -4.67
C ASN A 313 2.03 -38.12 -3.45
N GLU A 314 3.28 -38.24 -2.98
CA GLU A 314 3.62 -39.04 -1.79
C GLU A 314 3.14 -38.35 -0.50
N VAL A 315 3.32 -37.03 -0.41
CA VAL A 315 2.88 -36.23 0.75
C VAL A 315 1.36 -36.18 0.88
N ASP A 316 0.64 -35.99 -0.22
CA ASP A 316 -0.82 -35.93 -0.23
C ASP A 316 -1.45 -37.27 0.20
N THR A 317 -0.82 -38.39 -0.16
CA THR A 317 -1.23 -39.73 0.30
C THR A 317 -1.18 -39.86 1.83
N LEU A 318 -0.26 -39.16 2.50
CA LEU A 318 -0.17 -39.13 3.96
C LEU A 318 -1.22 -38.22 4.61
N ARG A 319 -1.55 -37.10 3.97
CA ARG A 319 -2.57 -36.15 4.47
C ARG A 319 -3.96 -36.77 4.47
N GLN A 320 -4.30 -37.52 3.42
CA GLN A 320 -5.60 -38.21 3.30
C GLN A 320 -5.80 -39.35 4.32
N LYS A 321 -4.72 -39.94 4.85
CA LYS A 321 -4.78 -40.99 5.88
C LYS A 321 -5.02 -40.46 7.30
N LYS A 322 -4.95 -39.14 7.52
CA LYS A 322 -5.10 -38.50 8.83
C LYS A 322 -6.45 -37.76 9.02
N SER A 323 -7.27 -37.69 7.97
CA SER A 323 -8.68 -37.23 8.02
C SER A 323 -9.61 -38.43 8.08
#